data_AF-A0A935DRL9-F1
#
_entry.id   AF-A0A935DRL9-F1
#
_cell.length_a   1.000
_cell.length_b   1.000
_cell.length_c   1.000
_cell.angle_alpha   90.00
_cell.angle_beta   90.00
_cell.angle_gamma   90.00
#
_symmetry.space_group_name_H-M   'P 1'
#
loop_
_entity.id
_entity.type
_entity.pdbx_description
1 polymer ?
#
loop_
_entity_poly.entity_id
_entity_poly.type
_entity_poly.pdbx_seq_one_letter_code
_entity_poly.pdbx_strand_id
1 'polypeptide(L)'
;MLIGTATYAFCQWLALLIVARSLGAVEVGQFGLALAVTAPLFMLFSLRLRYLYGADLASRFQPTDYIRVRIGSSGLATVLAIGIGIALFDSASWPLVLIAVAVFKFVESVSDVLLGVHHLTDRWDRVMHSQNVAGVAYAGAFAIGVFFLRFTRGSVRSDGRFSLFDAAN
;
A
#
# COMPACT_ATOMS: atom_id res chain seq x y z
N MET A 1 1.79 -16.25 16.71
CA MET A 1 1.38 -16.08 15.29
C MET A 1 -0.03 -15.54 15.15
N LEU A 2 -1.08 -16.24 15.61
CA LEU A 2 -2.48 -15.83 15.42
C LEU A 2 -2.84 -14.43 15.95
N ILE A 3 -2.36 -14.06 17.15
CA ILE A 3 -2.63 -12.75 17.75
C ILE A 3 -2.06 -11.62 16.87
N GLY A 4 -0.85 -11.80 16.32
CA GLY A 4 -0.22 -10.79 15.46
C GLY A 4 -0.95 -10.57 14.14
N THR A 5 -1.42 -11.65 13.51
CA THR A 5 -2.23 -11.58 12.28
C THR A 5 -3.60 -10.96 12.54
N ALA A 6 -4.22 -11.28 13.68
CA ALA A 6 -5.51 -10.70 14.07
C ALA A 6 -5.37 -9.19 14.35
N THR A 7 -4.34 -8.77 15.08
CA THR A 7 -4.06 -7.35 15.32
C THR A 7 -3.78 -6.60 14.02
N TYR A 8 -3.01 -7.19 13.10
CA TYR A 8 -2.76 -6.61 11.79
C TYR A 8 -4.06 -6.45 10.98
N ALA A 9 -4.87 -7.51 10.89
CA ALA A 9 -6.14 -7.47 10.16
C ALA A 9 -7.10 -6.44 10.77
N PHE A 10 -7.14 -6.34 12.09
CA PHE A 10 -7.93 -5.33 12.81
C PHE A 10 -7.44 -3.91 12.50
N CYS A 11 -6.14 -3.67 12.55
CA CYS A 11 -5.51 -2.42 12.19
C CYS A 11 -5.81 -2.00 10.73
N GLN A 12 -5.71 -2.93 9.79
CA GLN A 12 -6.02 -2.70 8.38
C GLN A 12 -7.51 -2.40 8.17
N TRP A 13 -8.39 -3.12 8.87
CA TRP A 13 -9.83 -2.88 8.85
C TRP A 13 -10.19 -1.51 9.44
N LEU A 14 -9.51 -1.09 10.51
CA LEU A 14 -9.75 0.19 11.15
C LEU A 14 -9.29 1.36 10.26
N ALA A 15 -8.15 1.22 9.57
CA ALA A 15 -7.72 2.17 8.56
C ALA A 15 -8.74 2.29 7.40
N LEU A 16 -9.27 1.17 6.92
CA LEU A 16 -10.33 1.13 5.93
C LEU A 16 -11.59 1.86 6.39
N LEU A 17 -12.03 1.64 7.64
CA LEU A 17 -13.19 2.34 8.20
C LEU A 17 -12.99 3.85 8.29
N ILE A 18 -11.81 4.30 8.71
CA ILE A 18 -11.48 5.73 8.78
C ILE A 18 -11.56 6.35 7.38
N VAL A 19 -10.97 5.70 6.38
CA VAL A 19 -11.02 6.15 4.98
C VAL A 19 -12.47 6.16 4.48
N ALA A 20 -13.22 5.10 4.74
CA ALA A 20 -14.60 4.98 4.28
C ALA A 20 -15.53 6.05 4.87
N ARG A 21 -15.31 6.41 6.14
CA ARG A 21 -16.08 7.47 6.81
C ARG A 21 -15.72 8.88 6.33
N SER A 22 -14.51 9.08 5.81
CA SER A 22 -13.97 10.42 5.50
C SER A 22 -13.98 10.78 4.00
N LEU A 23 -13.85 9.81 3.10
CA LEU A 23 -13.69 10.07 1.66
C LEU A 23 -14.95 9.82 0.81
N GLY A 24 -15.87 8.95 1.24
CA GLY A 24 -17.07 8.59 0.47
C GLY A 24 -16.89 7.35 -0.42
N ALA A 25 -18.00 6.85 -0.99
CA ALA A 25 -18.07 5.53 -1.62
C ALA A 25 -17.19 5.37 -2.87
N VAL A 26 -16.99 6.44 -3.66
CA VAL A 26 -16.22 6.39 -4.91
C VAL A 26 -14.74 6.14 -4.63
N GLU A 27 -14.18 6.82 -3.65
CA GLU A 27 -12.78 6.74 -3.26
C GLU A 27 -12.46 5.40 -2.59
N VAL A 28 -13.38 4.88 -1.77
CA VAL A 28 -13.28 3.52 -1.22
C VAL A 28 -13.27 2.49 -2.35
N GLY A 29 -14.11 2.70 -3.37
CA GLY A 29 -14.11 1.88 -4.59
C GLY A 29 -12.77 1.92 -5.32
N GLN A 30 -12.18 3.11 -5.51
CA GLN A 30 -10.87 3.27 -6.13
C GLN A 30 -9.74 2.62 -5.32
N PHE A 31 -9.78 2.75 -3.98
CA PHE A 31 -8.83 2.08 -3.10
C PHE A 31 -8.96 0.55 -3.17
N GLY A 32 -10.19 0.04 -3.15
CA GLY A 32 -10.47 -1.38 -3.32
C GLY A 32 -9.99 -1.91 -4.67
N LEU A 33 -10.18 -1.13 -5.75
CA LEU A 33 -9.70 -1.46 -7.09
C LEU A 33 -8.17 -1.47 -7.16
N ALA A 34 -7.50 -0.47 -6.57
CA ALA A 34 -6.06 -0.44 -6.47
C ALA A 34 -5.51 -1.65 -5.69
N LEU A 35 -6.16 -2.04 -4.60
CA LEU A 35 -5.83 -3.26 -3.84
C LEU A 35 -6.03 -4.53 -4.68
N ALA A 36 -7.11 -4.63 -5.44
CA ALA A 36 -7.43 -5.79 -6.25
C ALA A 36 -6.39 -6.04 -7.35
N VAL A 37 -5.83 -4.97 -7.93
CA VAL A 37 -4.74 -5.06 -8.93
C VAL A 37 -3.40 -5.36 -8.26
N THR A 38 -3.08 -4.67 -7.16
CA THR A 38 -1.74 -4.75 -6.55
C THR A 38 -1.52 -6.05 -5.78
N ALA A 39 -2.50 -6.52 -5.01
CA ALA A 39 -2.37 -7.70 -4.15
C ALA A 39 -1.89 -8.98 -4.87
N PRO A 40 -2.48 -9.42 -6.00
CA PRO A 40 -2.06 -10.65 -6.67
C PRO A 40 -0.64 -10.56 -7.24
N LEU A 41 -0.21 -9.39 -7.70
CA LEU A 41 1.15 -9.18 -8.20
C LEU A 41 2.16 -9.28 -7.07
N PHE A 42 1.92 -8.60 -5.94
CA PHE A 42 2.79 -8.73 -4.77
C PHE A 42 2.80 -10.14 -4.19
N MET A 43 1.67 -10.86 -4.26
CA MET A 43 1.62 -12.28 -3.89
C MET A 43 2.48 -13.14 -4.81
N LEU A 44 2.41 -12.93 -6.13
CA LEU A 44 3.19 -13.66 -7.14
C LEU A 44 4.70 -13.41 -6.99
N PHE A 45 5.09 -12.15 -6.84
CA PHE A 45 6.50 -11.72 -6.71
C PHE A 45 7.04 -11.77 -5.27
N SER A 46 6.24 -12.27 -4.32
CA SER A 46 6.73 -12.55 -2.96
C SER A 46 7.76 -13.69 -2.94
N LEU A 47 7.73 -14.56 -3.98
CA LEU A 47 8.61 -15.72 -4.20
C LEU A 47 8.84 -16.61 -2.96
N ARG A 48 7.95 -16.51 -1.96
CA ARG A 48 8.07 -17.14 -0.63
C ARG A 48 9.49 -17.08 -0.03
N LEU A 49 10.22 -15.97 -0.21
CA LEU A 49 11.63 -15.84 0.23
C LEU A 49 11.84 -16.19 1.71
N ARG A 50 10.87 -15.84 2.55
CA ARG A 50 10.90 -16.13 3.99
C ARG A 50 10.97 -17.63 4.29
N TYR A 51 10.30 -18.46 3.48
CA TYR A 51 10.37 -19.91 3.59
C TYR A 51 11.72 -20.44 3.08
N LEU A 52 12.20 -19.91 1.95
CA LEU A 52 13.49 -20.29 1.38
C LEU A 52 14.67 -19.95 2.31
N TYR A 53 14.59 -18.83 3.04
CA TYR A 53 15.60 -18.44 4.02
C TYR A 53 15.64 -19.39 5.23
N GLY A 54 14.47 -19.76 5.79
CA GLY A 54 14.40 -20.71 6.90
C GLY A 54 14.77 -22.15 6.52
N ALA A 55 14.64 -22.51 5.24
CA ALA A 55 15.02 -23.81 4.71
C ALA A 55 16.50 -23.90 4.29
N ASP A 56 17.24 -22.79 4.23
CA ASP A 56 18.67 -22.80 3.91
C ASP A 56 19.50 -23.28 5.12
N LEU A 57 19.40 -24.57 5.41
CA LEU A 57 20.14 -25.27 6.46
C LEU A 57 21.67 -25.23 6.23
N ALA A 58 22.11 -24.92 5.01
CA ALA A 58 23.52 -24.89 4.64
C ALA A 58 24.15 -23.50 4.71
N SER A 59 23.39 -22.45 5.06
CA SER A 59 23.85 -21.04 5.07
C SER A 59 24.58 -20.65 3.78
N ARG A 60 24.08 -21.13 2.64
CA ARG A 60 24.74 -20.91 1.34
C ARG A 60 24.63 -19.46 0.87
N PHE A 61 23.63 -18.74 1.35
CA PHE A 61 23.39 -17.34 0.98
C PHE A 61 23.41 -16.44 2.20
N GLN A 62 23.92 -15.22 2.03
CA GLN A 62 23.90 -14.23 3.10
C GLN A 62 22.51 -13.58 3.20
N PRO A 63 22.11 -13.08 4.39
CA PRO A 63 20.84 -12.38 4.55
C PRO A 63 20.63 -11.21 3.58
N THR A 64 21.74 -10.57 3.16
CA THR A 64 21.77 -9.48 2.17
C THR A 64 21.30 -9.93 0.78
N ASP A 65 21.54 -11.18 0.39
CA ASP A 65 21.13 -11.71 -0.91
C ASP A 65 19.60 -11.83 -0.98
N TYR A 66 18.97 -12.30 0.09
CA TYR A 66 17.51 -12.37 0.21
C TYR A 66 16.87 -10.97 0.17
N ILE A 67 17.50 -9.98 0.82
CA ILE A 67 17.03 -8.59 0.78
C ILE A 67 17.11 -8.02 -0.64
N ARG A 68 18.22 -8.26 -1.35
CA ARG A 68 18.39 -7.81 -2.75
C ARG A 68 17.33 -8.40 -3.68
N VAL A 69 17.09 -9.71 -3.58
CA VAL A 69 16.05 -10.38 -4.35
C VAL A 69 14.67 -9.83 -4.00
N ARG A 70 14.39 -9.56 -2.71
CA ARG A 70 13.11 -8.97 -2.29
C ARG A 70 12.90 -7.56 -2.83
N ILE A 71 13.92 -6.71 -2.81
CA ILE A 71 13.85 -5.35 -3.37
C ILE A 71 13.58 -5.43 -4.87
N GLY A 72 14.31 -6.29 -5.59
CA GLY A 72 14.11 -6.50 -7.03
C GLY A 72 12.70 -7.01 -7.36
N SER A 73 12.23 -8.05 -6.67
CA SER A 73 10.92 -8.65 -6.92
C SER A 73 9.76 -7.71 -6.56
N SER A 74 9.88 -6.99 -5.45
CA SER A 74 8.87 -6.00 -5.02
C SER A 74 8.85 -4.78 -5.94
N GLY A 75 10.02 -4.35 -6.45
CA GLY A 75 10.12 -3.29 -7.44
C GLY A 75 9.44 -3.68 -8.75
N LEU A 76 9.70 -4.90 -9.24
CA LEU A 76 9.03 -5.44 -10.42
C LEU A 76 7.50 -5.54 -10.23
N ALA A 77 7.05 -6.03 -9.07
CA ALA A 77 5.62 -6.07 -8.74
C ALA A 77 4.98 -4.67 -8.77
N THR A 78 5.69 -3.66 -8.27
CA THR A 78 5.24 -2.26 -8.26
C THR A 78 5.07 -1.72 -9.67
N VAL A 79 6.08 -1.89 -10.52
CA VAL A 79 6.04 -1.43 -11.92
C VAL A 79 4.93 -2.12 -12.69
N LEU A 80 4.78 -3.43 -12.52
CA LEU A 80 3.72 -4.19 -13.17
C LEU A 80 2.33 -3.77 -12.66
N ALA A 81 2.17 -3.54 -11.35
CA ALA A 81 0.89 -3.09 -10.80
C ALA A 81 0.47 -1.73 -11.35
N ILE A 82 1.41 -0.79 -11.45
CA ILE A 82 1.17 0.53 -12.03
C ILE A 82 0.87 0.42 -13.52
N GLY A 83 1.69 -0.32 -14.28
CA GLY A 83 1.53 -0.47 -15.73
C GLY A 83 0.23 -1.17 -16.12
N ILE A 84 -0.08 -2.31 -15.48
CA ILE A 84 -1.33 -3.05 -15.70
C ILE A 84 -2.52 -2.19 -15.29
N GLY A 85 -2.41 -1.52 -14.15
CA GLY A 85 -3.47 -0.67 -13.68
C GLY A 85 -3.81 0.42 -14.68
N ILE A 86 -2.83 1.26 -15.05
CA ILE A 86 -3.03 2.36 -16.00
C ILE A 86 -3.53 1.86 -17.36
N ALA A 87 -3.06 0.70 -17.83
CA ALA A 87 -3.50 0.14 -19.11
C ALA A 87 -4.96 -0.37 -19.09
N LEU A 88 -5.46 -0.85 -17.95
CA LEU A 88 -6.79 -1.44 -17.84
C LEU A 88 -7.89 -0.45 -17.47
N PHE A 89 -7.57 0.65 -16.79
CA PHE A 89 -8.57 1.58 -16.28
C PHE A 89 -8.25 3.03 -16.66
N ASP A 90 -9.16 3.61 -17.45
CA ASP A 90 -9.05 4.98 -17.93
C ASP A 90 -9.86 5.92 -17.03
N SER A 91 -9.20 6.51 -16.02
CA SER A 91 -9.81 7.53 -15.18
C SER A 91 -8.74 8.47 -14.63
N ALA A 92 -9.02 9.78 -14.60
CA ALA A 92 -8.02 10.79 -14.24
C ALA A 92 -7.71 10.87 -12.74
N SER A 93 -8.54 10.27 -11.88
CA SER A 93 -8.43 10.43 -10.41
C SER A 93 -7.76 9.25 -9.71
N TRP A 94 -7.85 8.05 -10.29
CA TRP A 94 -7.41 6.82 -9.63
C TRP A 94 -5.90 6.46 -9.78
N PRO A 95 -5.10 6.95 -10.75
CA PRO A 95 -3.71 6.54 -10.88
C PRO A 95 -2.85 6.92 -9.67
N LEU A 96 -3.15 8.05 -9.04
CA LEU A 96 -2.50 8.48 -7.79
C LEU A 96 -2.80 7.51 -6.64
N VAL A 97 -4.05 7.04 -6.55
CA VAL A 97 -4.50 6.03 -5.58
C VAL A 97 -3.74 4.72 -5.83
N LEU A 98 -3.65 4.28 -7.08
CA LEU A 98 -2.90 3.08 -7.46
C LEU A 98 -1.42 3.17 -7.08
N ILE A 99 -0.75 4.26 -7.47
CA ILE A 99 0.68 4.46 -7.21
C ILE A 99 0.96 4.40 -5.72
N ALA A 100 0.18 5.12 -4.91
CA ALA A 100 0.47 5.16 -3.49
C ALA A 100 0.07 3.85 -2.76
N VAL A 101 -0.91 3.07 -3.26
CA VAL A 101 -1.13 1.68 -2.80
C VAL A 101 0.04 0.76 -3.20
N ALA A 102 0.57 0.89 -4.41
CA ALA A 102 1.69 0.07 -4.88
C ALA A 102 2.98 0.36 -4.10
N VAL A 103 3.26 1.64 -3.80
CA VAL A 103 4.38 2.06 -2.94
C VAL A 103 4.19 1.52 -1.51
N PHE A 104 2.97 1.60 -0.98
CA PHE A 104 2.66 1.01 0.31
C PHE A 104 2.97 -0.49 0.36
N LYS A 105 2.55 -1.24 -0.67
CA LYS A 105 2.82 -2.68 -0.80
C LYS A 105 4.32 -2.97 -0.91
N PHE A 106 5.09 -2.11 -1.58
CA PHE A 106 6.54 -2.21 -1.65
C PHE A 106 7.19 -2.11 -0.27
N VAL A 107 6.84 -1.07 0.51
CA VAL A 107 7.40 -0.86 1.86
C VAL A 107 7.02 -2.00 2.79
N GLU A 108 5.78 -2.45 2.75
CA GLU A 108 5.29 -3.62 3.49
C GLU A 108 6.12 -4.87 3.14
N SER A 109 6.35 -5.08 1.85
CA SER A 109 7.09 -6.22 1.34
C SER A 109 8.55 -6.24 1.80
N VAL A 110 9.23 -5.10 1.78
CA VAL A 110 10.61 -4.99 2.27
C VAL A 110 10.69 -5.17 3.79
N SER A 111 9.73 -4.60 4.53
CA SER A 111 9.66 -4.71 5.99
C SER A 111 9.50 -6.15 6.46
N ASP A 112 8.68 -6.96 5.77
CA ASP A 112 8.48 -8.39 6.09
C ASP A 112 9.79 -9.20 5.98
N VAL A 113 10.65 -8.92 4.98
CA VAL A 113 11.95 -9.62 4.86
C VAL A 113 12.96 -9.15 5.88
N LEU A 114 13.07 -7.83 6.10
CA LEU A 114 14.00 -7.30 7.09
C LEU A 114 13.71 -7.91 8.46
N LEU A 115 12.43 -8.04 8.82
CA LEU A 115 12.05 -8.63 10.09
C LEU A 115 12.18 -10.16 10.06
N GLY A 116 11.92 -10.80 8.92
CA GLY A 116 12.22 -12.22 8.69
C GLY A 116 13.67 -12.61 9.00
N VAL A 117 14.63 -11.76 8.64
CA VAL A 117 16.07 -11.96 8.92
C VAL A 117 16.37 -11.86 10.42
N HIS A 118 15.81 -10.87 11.10
CA HIS A 118 16.02 -10.68 12.54
C HIS A 118 15.35 -11.78 13.39
N HIS A 119 14.30 -12.43 12.88
CA HIS A 119 13.60 -13.51 13.59
C HIS A 119 14.45 -14.78 13.82
N LEU A 120 15.51 -15.02 13.05
CA LEU A 120 16.38 -16.20 13.23
C LEU A 120 17.44 -16.01 14.33
N THR A 121 17.63 -14.79 14.86
CA THR A 121 18.81 -14.48 15.69
C THR A 121 18.54 -14.16 17.16
N ASP A 122 17.41 -13.56 17.61
CA ASP A 122 17.05 -13.52 19.05
C ASP A 122 15.72 -12.82 19.39
N ARG A 123 15.04 -13.35 20.44
CA ARG A 123 13.95 -12.82 21.31
C ARG A 123 12.66 -12.20 20.69
N TRP A 124 11.52 -12.76 21.10
CA TRP A 124 10.22 -12.76 20.42
C TRP A 124 9.25 -11.57 20.64
N ASP A 125 9.50 -10.61 21.55
CA ASP A 125 8.36 -9.85 22.09
C ASP A 125 8.12 -8.43 21.54
N ARG A 126 9.05 -7.85 20.75
CA ARG A 126 8.92 -6.43 20.32
C ARG A 126 8.67 -6.21 18.83
N VAL A 127 8.74 -7.25 18.01
CA VAL A 127 8.79 -7.13 16.54
C VAL A 127 7.42 -7.18 15.86
N MET A 128 6.40 -7.81 16.46
CA MET A 128 5.04 -7.77 15.92
C MET A 128 4.38 -6.37 16.04
N HIS A 129 4.91 -5.50 16.90
CA HIS A 129 4.34 -4.18 17.15
C HIS A 129 4.76 -3.13 16.12
N SER A 130 5.93 -3.28 15.47
CA SER A 130 6.45 -2.28 14.52
C SER A 130 5.86 -2.39 13.11
N GLN A 131 5.55 -3.60 12.63
CA GLN A 131 4.93 -3.81 11.31
C GLN A 131 3.48 -3.33 11.25
N ASN A 132 2.73 -3.53 12.34
CA ASN A 132 1.31 -3.19 12.39
C ASN A 132 1.07 -1.68 12.54
N VAL A 133 1.97 -0.97 13.23
CA VAL A 133 1.81 0.47 13.49
C VAL A 133 2.25 1.32 12.30
N ALA A 134 3.31 0.93 11.59
CA ALA A 134 3.74 1.65 10.38
C ALA A 134 2.71 1.51 9.24
N GLY A 135 2.14 0.31 9.04
CA GLY A 135 1.13 0.07 8.02
C GLY A 135 -0.12 0.94 8.16
N VAL A 136 -0.62 1.10 9.39
CA VAL A 136 -1.76 1.97 9.70
C VAL A 136 -1.42 3.45 9.52
N ALA A 137 -0.22 3.87 9.94
CA ALA A 137 0.22 5.25 9.80
C ALA A 137 0.33 5.67 8.32
N TYR A 138 0.83 4.79 7.44
CA TYR A 138 0.94 5.08 6.01
C TYR A 138 -0.40 4.99 5.25
N ALA A 139 -1.30 4.07 5.64
CA ALA A 139 -2.68 4.08 5.15
C ALA A 139 -3.42 5.36 5.56
N GLY A 140 -3.14 5.88 6.76
CA GLY A 140 -3.58 7.20 7.21
C GLY A 140 -2.99 8.33 6.37
N ALA A 141 -1.68 8.31 6.10
CA ALA A 141 -1.02 9.29 5.23
C ALA A 141 -1.57 9.29 3.80
N PHE A 142 -1.92 8.12 3.28
CA PHE A 142 -2.60 7.96 2.00
C PHE A 142 -4.00 8.60 2.01
N ALA A 143 -4.79 8.35 3.05
CA ALA A 143 -6.11 8.97 3.23
C ALA A 143 -6.00 10.50 3.28
N ILE A 144 -4.97 11.02 3.96
CA ILE A 144 -4.68 12.46 4.03
C ILE A 144 -4.27 13.02 2.67
N GLY A 145 -3.44 12.31 1.90
CA GLY A 145 -3.04 12.73 0.56
C GLY A 145 -4.24 12.83 -0.40
N VAL A 146 -5.16 11.88 -0.35
CA VAL A 146 -6.39 11.90 -1.15
C VAL A 146 -7.36 12.98 -0.66
N PHE A 147 -7.43 13.22 0.65
CA PHE A 147 -8.16 14.36 1.21
C PHE A 147 -7.62 15.71 0.71
N PHE A 148 -6.29 15.85 0.65
CA PHE A 148 -5.62 17.04 0.12
C PHE A 148 -5.95 17.24 -1.37
N LEU A 149 -5.94 16.16 -2.17
CA LEU A 149 -6.37 16.18 -3.58
C LEU A 149 -7.83 16.59 -3.78
N ARG A 150 -8.72 16.22 -2.85
CA ARG A 150 -10.11 16.73 -2.84
C ARG A 150 -10.17 18.22 -2.51
N PHE A 151 -9.35 18.70 -1.56
CA PHE A 151 -9.28 20.11 -1.19
C PHE A 151 -8.83 20.98 -2.38
N THR A 152 -7.76 20.58 -3.08
CA THR A 152 -7.26 21.33 -4.25
C THR A 152 -8.21 21.28 -5.45
N ARG A 153 -9.04 20.24 -5.60
CA ARG A 153 -10.10 20.19 -6.62
C ARG A 153 -11.37 20.93 -6.22
N GLY A 154 -11.64 21.07 -4.93
CA GLY A 154 -12.73 21.88 -4.40
C GLY A 154 -12.54 23.38 -4.66
N SER A 155 -11.30 23.88 -4.57
CA SER A 155 -10.97 25.28 -4.87
C SER A 155 -11.07 25.63 -6.35
N VAL A 156 -10.85 24.68 -7.27
CA VAL A 156 -10.98 24.92 -8.73
C VAL A 156 -12.44 24.97 -9.18
N ARG A 157 -13.40 24.45 -8.39
CA ARG A 157 -14.83 24.44 -8.76
C ARG A 157 -15.59 25.69 -8.25
N SER A 158 -15.02 26.52 -7.38
CA SER A 158 -15.64 27.79 -6.96
C SER A 158 -15.41 28.95 -7.93
N ASP A 159 -14.42 28.87 -8.83
CA ASP A 159 -14.06 30.00 -9.71
C ASP A 159 -14.72 29.95 -11.09
N GLY A 160 -15.53 28.92 -11.38
CA GLY A 160 -16.15 28.70 -12.70
C GLY A 160 -17.64 28.99 -12.81
N ARG A 161 -18.32 29.52 -11.78
CA ARG A 161 -19.80 29.65 -11.76
C ARG A 161 -20.35 31.01 -11.34
N PHE A 162 -19.61 32.11 -11.51
CA PHE A 162 -20.10 33.46 -11.20
C PHE A 162 -19.94 34.52 -12.30
N SER A 163 -19.70 34.17 -13.57
CA SER A 163 -19.63 35.17 -14.66
C SER A 163 -20.61 34.98 -15.82
N LEU A 164 -21.49 33.98 -15.79
CA LEU A 164 -22.44 33.72 -16.90
C LEU A 164 -23.90 34.09 -16.61
N PHE A 165 -24.21 34.73 -15.47
CA PHE A 165 -25.58 35.16 -15.14
C PHE A 165 -25.80 36.69 -15.09
N ASP A 166 -24.75 37.52 -15.27
CA ASP A 166 -24.86 39.00 -15.27
C ASP A 166 -24.77 39.66 -16.65
N ALA A 167 -24.74 38.89 -17.75
CA ALA A 167 -24.66 39.42 -19.11
C ALA A 167 -25.99 39.35 -19.90
N ALA A 168 -27.11 39.15 -19.22
CA ALA A 168 -28.43 39.01 -19.85
C ALA A 168 -29.51 39.89 -19.19
N ASN A 169 -29.16 41.10 -18.78
CA ASN A 169 -30.12 42.16 -18.47
C ASN A 169 -29.71 43.47 -19.15
#